data_AF-A0A366ZK01-F1
#
_entry.id   AF-A0A366ZK01-F1
#
_cell.length_a   1.000
_cell.length_b   1.000
_cell.length_c   1.000
_cell.angle_alpha   90.00
_cell.angle_beta   90.00
_cell.angle_gamma   90.00
#
_symmetry.space_group_name_H-M   'P 1'
#
loop_
_entity.id
_entity.type
_entity.pdbx_description
1 polymer ?
#
loop_
_entity_poly.entity_id
_entity_poly.type
_entity_poly.pdbx_seq_one_letter_code
_entity_poly.pdbx_strand_id
1 'polypeptide(L)'
;MGKRAEPPLHWRDVGRADLIELFSTGLTPEQVGARYERSAEMVRLKARAWNLDPRALRARVTGLAAQHPDVAAQFVCVVDGAPLTREAKDLSPGSGARCRWRCPTCAHEWITSVANRTRRRSGCPRCAVRRGKELARARAPKTEPLSHVAPDLAAQFVRNVSRPDRDATTTPSGSHDRIQWRCTAGHEWETAARQRVKYANQCPTCLSGLWTSRHEFEVAALVEASTGLAVTVGARVPWPGTSKDELIDLYVEGADLLVDLDPTRWHGSPNAAARDARKLSRLAGERYVRVRPHPLGLLTVPAAESRQQVLLTEAAGRDPWLWATAVVGALHDFAPHLPTRVPSAAERSVALIQADVRWRRLRSGARRRSLLSEHPRVAAQFVAVVGRPELSAADLAPAGNDRVHWRCADCGHQWEARVANRTLLGTGCPPCSYRRGAARAAAPRTGQSFADRHPELVSAFVENLTHPARARST
;
A
#
# COMPACT_ATOMS: atom_id res chain seq x y z
N MET A 1 35.91 -11.59 -64.39
CA MET A 1 35.41 -10.22 -64.62
C MET A 1 34.54 -10.22 -65.87
N GLY A 2 33.23 -10.43 -65.72
CA GLY A 2 32.28 -10.26 -66.82
C GLY A 2 31.99 -8.77 -67.02
N LYS A 3 31.99 -8.29 -68.27
CA LYS A 3 31.64 -6.91 -68.63
C LYS A 3 30.30 -6.53 -67.99
N ARG A 4 30.27 -5.44 -67.20
CA ARG A 4 29.02 -4.81 -66.78
C ARG A 4 28.33 -4.32 -68.06
N ALA A 5 27.18 -4.90 -68.40
CA ALA A 5 26.37 -4.39 -69.49
C ALA A 5 25.90 -2.99 -69.10
N GLU A 6 26.13 -1.98 -69.94
CA GLU A 6 25.51 -0.68 -69.73
C GLU A 6 23.99 -0.87 -69.76
N PRO A 7 23.26 -0.30 -68.80
CA PRO A 7 21.82 -0.48 -68.75
C PRO A 7 21.20 0.10 -70.04
N PRO A 8 20.14 -0.53 -70.58
CA PRO A 8 19.57 -0.18 -71.87
C PRO A 8 19.21 1.30 -71.96
N LEU A 9 19.37 1.89 -73.15
CA LEU A 9 19.15 3.33 -73.40
C LEU A 9 17.66 3.72 -73.39
N HIS A 10 16.75 2.80 -73.72
CA HIS A 10 15.32 3.06 -73.79
C HIS A 10 14.52 2.28 -72.75
N TRP A 11 13.48 2.93 -72.19
CA TRP A 11 12.59 2.34 -71.16
C TRP A 11 11.94 1.01 -71.55
N ARG A 12 11.67 0.82 -72.86
CA ARG A 12 11.05 -0.39 -73.40
C ARG A 12 11.96 -1.61 -73.22
N ASP A 13 13.27 -1.42 -73.31
CA ASP A 13 14.27 -2.48 -73.28
C ASP A 13 14.76 -2.78 -71.86
N VAL A 14 14.43 -1.93 -70.88
CA VAL A 14 14.70 -2.18 -69.46
C VAL A 14 13.98 -3.46 -69.03
N GLY A 15 14.74 -4.51 -68.78
CA GLY A 15 14.27 -5.82 -68.32
C GLY A 15 14.29 -5.96 -66.80
N ARG A 16 13.93 -7.16 -66.33
CA ARG A 16 13.88 -7.48 -64.89
C ARG A 16 15.26 -7.37 -64.23
N ALA A 17 16.31 -7.82 -64.91
CA ALA A 17 17.69 -7.76 -64.41
C ALA A 17 18.18 -6.31 -64.26
N ASP A 18 17.88 -5.44 -65.23
CA ASP A 18 18.29 -4.04 -65.22
C ASP A 18 17.66 -3.26 -64.06
N LEU A 19 16.36 -3.47 -63.79
CA LEU A 19 15.71 -2.85 -62.62
C LEU A 19 16.30 -3.35 -61.30
N ILE A 20 16.65 -4.64 -61.21
CA ILE A 20 17.33 -5.18 -60.03
C ILE A 20 18.66 -4.48 -59.82
N GLU A 21 19.48 -4.34 -60.87
CA GLU A 21 20.78 -3.67 -60.80
C GLU A 21 20.63 -2.19 -60.42
N LEU A 22 19.75 -1.45 -61.11
CA LEU A 22 19.50 -0.04 -60.84
C LEU A 22 19.04 0.20 -59.40
N PHE A 23 18.08 -0.56 -58.87
CA PHE A 23 17.68 -0.41 -57.47
C PHE A 23 18.76 -0.88 -56.49
N SER A 24 19.57 -1.87 -56.86
CA SER A 24 20.68 -2.33 -56.02
C SER A 24 21.80 -1.30 -55.90
N THR A 25 21.88 -0.29 -56.77
CA THR A 25 22.77 0.87 -56.57
C THR A 25 22.20 1.93 -55.62
N GLY A 26 20.98 1.74 -55.11
CA GLY A 26 20.32 2.64 -54.15
C GLY A 26 19.36 3.66 -54.76
N LEU A 27 19.25 3.73 -56.09
CA LEU A 27 18.38 4.66 -56.81
C LEU A 27 16.90 4.47 -56.42
N THR A 28 16.16 5.57 -56.26
CA THR A 28 14.71 5.53 -56.01
C THR A 28 13.92 5.33 -57.31
N PRO A 29 12.63 4.90 -57.25
CA PRO A 29 11.77 4.87 -58.44
C PRO A 29 11.69 6.22 -59.18
N GLU A 30 11.77 7.34 -58.47
CA GLU A 30 11.83 8.69 -59.05
C GLU A 30 13.13 8.92 -59.81
N GLN A 31 14.28 8.53 -59.24
CA GLN A 31 15.59 8.69 -59.88
C GLN A 31 15.75 7.76 -61.09
N VAL A 32 15.27 6.52 -60.99
CA VAL A 32 15.19 5.60 -62.13
C VAL A 32 14.26 6.17 -63.20
N GLY A 33 13.10 6.70 -62.80
CA GLY A 33 12.17 7.34 -63.71
C GLY A 33 12.78 8.53 -64.45
N ALA A 34 13.47 9.42 -63.73
CA ALA A 34 14.15 10.57 -64.31
C ALA A 34 15.20 10.19 -65.36
N ARG A 35 15.95 9.09 -65.15
CA ARG A 35 16.93 8.57 -66.11
C ARG A 35 16.31 8.16 -67.46
N TYR A 36 15.03 7.79 -67.45
CA TYR A 36 14.33 7.25 -68.60
C TYR A 36 13.15 8.12 -69.06
N GLU A 37 13.04 9.35 -68.53
CA GLU A 37 11.91 10.26 -68.79
C GLU A 37 10.55 9.61 -68.49
N ARG A 38 10.45 8.93 -67.34
CA ARG A 38 9.23 8.27 -66.87
C ARG A 38 8.88 8.71 -65.46
N SER A 39 7.59 8.66 -65.14
CA SER A 39 7.13 8.88 -63.78
C SER A 39 7.56 7.73 -62.86
N ALA A 40 7.75 8.03 -61.58
CA ALA A 40 8.04 7.02 -60.56
C ALA A 40 6.98 5.92 -60.50
N GLU A 41 5.73 6.24 -60.85
CA GLU A 41 4.64 5.26 -60.85
C GLU A 41 4.78 4.23 -61.97
N MET A 42 5.20 4.64 -63.17
CA MET A 42 5.49 3.69 -64.25
C MET A 42 6.61 2.72 -63.87
N VAL A 43 7.63 3.21 -63.16
CA VAL A 43 8.71 2.38 -62.63
C VAL A 43 8.20 1.39 -61.58
N ARG A 44 7.33 1.83 -60.66
CA ARG A 44 6.72 0.96 -59.64
C ARG A 44 5.80 -0.10 -60.25
N LEU A 45 4.98 0.26 -61.24
CA LEU A 45 4.11 -0.68 -61.95
C LEU A 45 4.93 -1.80 -62.61
N LYS A 46 6.01 -1.43 -63.33
CA LYS A 46 6.89 -2.40 -63.98
C LYS A 46 7.62 -3.29 -62.95
N ALA A 47 8.08 -2.73 -61.83
CA ALA A 47 8.66 -3.50 -60.73
C ALA A 47 7.66 -4.49 -60.10
N ARG A 48 6.42 -4.06 -59.85
CA ARG A 48 5.34 -4.91 -59.30
C ARG A 48 4.98 -6.06 -60.23
N ALA A 49 4.94 -5.83 -61.54
CA ALA A 49 4.68 -6.87 -62.54
C ALA A 49 5.70 -8.02 -62.48
N TRP A 50 6.91 -7.76 -61.98
CA TRP A 50 7.97 -8.75 -61.79
C TRP A 50 8.19 -9.15 -60.33
N ASN A 51 7.25 -8.80 -59.45
CA ASN A 51 7.30 -9.04 -58.02
C ASN A 51 8.60 -8.52 -57.36
N LEU A 52 9.12 -7.40 -57.88
CA LEU A 52 10.27 -6.72 -57.31
C LEU A 52 9.81 -5.72 -56.25
N ASP A 53 10.55 -5.66 -55.15
CA ASP A 53 10.39 -4.64 -54.12
C ASP A 53 11.56 -3.64 -54.19
N PRO A 54 11.38 -2.46 -54.82
CA PRO A 54 12.42 -1.46 -54.92
C PRO A 54 12.97 -1.03 -53.56
N ARG A 55 12.17 -1.06 -52.49
CA ARG A 55 12.64 -0.68 -51.15
C ARG A 55 13.58 -1.74 -50.58
N ALA A 56 13.27 -3.03 -50.75
CA ALA A 56 14.13 -4.12 -50.31
C ALA A 56 15.45 -4.17 -51.10
N LEU A 57 15.39 -3.98 -52.43
CA LEU A 57 16.59 -3.96 -53.29
C LEU A 57 17.54 -2.82 -52.92
N ARG A 58 17.02 -1.63 -52.66
CA ARG A 58 17.82 -0.46 -52.22
C ARG A 58 18.40 -0.62 -50.83
N ALA A 59 17.71 -1.37 -49.95
CA ALA A 59 18.19 -1.65 -48.60
C ALA A 59 19.50 -2.48 -48.59
N ARG A 60 19.88 -3.12 -49.70
CA ARG A 60 21.16 -3.83 -49.77
C ARG A 60 22.39 -2.91 -49.65
N VAL A 61 22.28 -1.65 -50.07
CA VAL A 61 23.39 -0.66 -49.99
C VAL A 61 23.12 0.44 -48.96
N THR A 62 21.85 0.71 -48.66
CA THR A 62 21.44 1.79 -47.73
C THR A 62 20.63 1.29 -46.53
N GLY A 63 20.53 -0.02 -46.36
CA GLY A 63 19.72 -0.65 -45.33
C GLY A 63 20.41 -0.79 -43.99
N LEU A 64 19.68 -1.40 -43.06
CA LEU A 64 20.06 -1.56 -41.66
C LEU A 64 21.39 -2.30 -41.53
N ALA A 65 21.60 -3.38 -42.27
CA ALA A 65 22.84 -4.15 -42.22
C ALA A 65 24.08 -3.36 -42.70
N ALA A 66 23.89 -2.46 -43.68
CA ALA A 66 24.98 -1.64 -44.22
C ALA A 66 25.31 -0.45 -43.30
N GLN A 67 24.30 0.23 -42.76
CA GLN A 67 24.49 1.45 -41.97
C GLN A 67 24.64 1.21 -40.47
N HIS A 68 24.09 0.12 -39.94
CA HIS A 68 24.10 -0.22 -38.51
C HIS A 68 24.34 -1.73 -38.30
N PRO A 69 25.54 -2.24 -38.64
CA PRO A 69 25.85 -3.68 -38.56
C PRO A 69 25.70 -4.24 -37.15
N ASP A 70 26.00 -3.45 -36.12
CA ASP A 70 25.82 -3.80 -34.70
C ASP A 70 24.35 -3.99 -34.30
N VAL A 71 23.45 -3.21 -34.88
CA VAL A 71 22.00 -3.33 -34.69
C VAL A 71 21.47 -4.51 -35.49
N ALA A 72 21.92 -4.67 -36.73
CA ALA A 72 21.53 -5.77 -37.61
C ALA A 72 21.92 -7.14 -37.02
N ALA A 73 23.08 -7.26 -36.38
CA ALA A 73 23.50 -8.48 -35.67
C ALA A 73 22.56 -8.89 -34.53
N GLN A 74 21.72 -7.98 -34.04
CA GLN A 74 20.74 -8.23 -32.98
C GLN A 74 19.37 -8.62 -33.53
N PHE A 75 19.16 -8.57 -34.85
CA PHE A 75 17.88 -8.88 -35.48
C PHE A 75 17.59 -10.38 -35.42
N VAL A 76 16.34 -10.73 -35.11
CA VAL A 76 15.84 -12.12 -35.15
C VAL A 76 14.85 -12.30 -36.29
N CYS A 77 13.75 -11.54 -36.27
CA CYS A 77 12.72 -11.61 -37.31
C CYS A 77 11.85 -10.35 -37.33
N VAL A 78 11.14 -10.14 -38.44
CA VAL A 78 10.04 -9.16 -38.51
C VAL A 78 8.83 -9.73 -37.78
N VAL A 79 8.16 -8.88 -36.99
CA VAL A 79 6.91 -9.20 -36.29
C VAL A 79 5.72 -8.53 -36.97
N ASP A 80 5.85 -7.24 -37.32
CA ASP A 80 4.82 -6.47 -38.03
C ASP A 80 5.42 -5.31 -38.85
N GLY A 81 4.60 -4.71 -39.72
CA GLY A 81 4.96 -3.50 -40.48
C GLY A 81 5.92 -3.71 -41.65
N ALA A 82 6.28 -4.96 -41.96
CA ALA A 82 6.97 -5.40 -43.17
C ALA A 82 6.68 -6.90 -43.43
N PRO A 83 6.93 -7.42 -44.65
CA PRO A 83 6.81 -8.85 -44.91
C PRO A 83 7.69 -9.69 -43.97
N LEU A 84 7.14 -10.78 -43.45
CA LEU A 84 7.80 -11.64 -42.45
C LEU A 84 9.05 -12.34 -42.98
N THR A 85 9.17 -12.47 -44.29
CA THR A 85 10.31 -13.07 -44.99
C THR A 85 11.53 -12.14 -45.07
N ARG A 86 11.39 -10.86 -44.71
CA ARG A 86 12.51 -9.92 -44.79
C ARG A 86 13.56 -10.19 -43.71
N GLU A 87 14.82 -10.10 -44.11
CA GLU A 87 15.96 -10.14 -43.21
C GLU A 87 16.44 -8.72 -42.88
N ALA A 88 17.41 -8.59 -41.96
CA ALA A 88 17.98 -7.30 -41.56
C ALA A 88 18.52 -6.49 -42.76
N LYS A 89 19.04 -7.15 -43.80
CA LYS A 89 19.56 -6.51 -45.03
C LYS A 89 18.47 -5.87 -45.89
N ASP A 90 17.21 -6.28 -45.73
CA ASP A 90 16.07 -5.83 -46.55
C ASP A 90 15.26 -4.70 -45.87
N LEU A 91 15.74 -4.21 -44.73
CA LEU A 91 15.09 -3.17 -43.92
C LEU A 91 15.88 -1.87 -43.99
N SER A 92 15.19 -0.72 -44.12
CA SER A 92 15.85 0.59 -44.02
C SER A 92 16.00 1.03 -42.56
N PRO A 93 17.05 1.78 -42.20
CA PRO A 93 17.25 2.26 -40.82
C PRO A 93 16.09 3.07 -40.26
N GLY A 94 15.40 3.83 -41.12
CA GLY A 94 14.23 4.63 -40.74
C GLY A 94 12.90 3.88 -40.70
N SER A 95 12.89 2.55 -40.91
CA SER A 95 11.67 1.76 -41.01
C SER A 95 10.86 1.70 -39.70
N GLY A 96 9.55 1.85 -39.81
CA GLY A 96 8.62 1.65 -38.71
C GLY A 96 8.34 0.18 -38.36
N ALA A 97 8.81 -0.77 -39.20
CA ALA A 97 8.59 -2.20 -39.00
C ALA A 97 9.08 -2.64 -37.61
N ARG A 98 8.24 -3.39 -36.88
CA ARG A 98 8.58 -3.92 -35.57
C ARG A 98 9.22 -5.28 -35.75
N CYS A 99 10.39 -5.43 -35.15
CA CYS A 99 11.18 -6.64 -35.23
C CYS A 99 11.44 -7.15 -33.82
N ARG A 100 11.65 -8.47 -33.73
CA ARG A 100 12.21 -9.11 -32.55
C ARG A 100 13.73 -8.95 -32.60
N TRP A 101 14.30 -8.54 -31.48
CA TRP A 101 15.72 -8.31 -31.30
C TRP A 101 16.24 -9.17 -30.15
N ARG A 102 17.48 -9.64 -30.22
CA ARG A 102 18.13 -10.41 -29.15
C ARG A 102 19.38 -9.69 -28.66
N CYS A 103 19.49 -9.54 -27.34
CA CYS A 103 20.58 -8.79 -26.73
C CYS A 103 21.85 -9.64 -26.74
N PRO A 104 22.99 -9.16 -27.25
CA PRO A 104 24.23 -9.94 -27.26
C PRO A 104 24.79 -10.11 -25.84
N THR A 105 24.50 -9.18 -24.92
CA THR A 105 25.04 -9.20 -23.55
C THR A 105 24.25 -10.08 -22.59
N CYS A 106 22.92 -10.16 -22.73
CA CYS A 106 22.06 -10.85 -21.76
C CYS A 106 21.05 -11.81 -22.38
N ALA A 107 21.14 -12.05 -23.69
CA ALA A 107 20.25 -12.90 -24.48
C ALA A 107 18.75 -12.54 -24.43
N HIS A 108 18.35 -11.47 -23.73
CA HIS A 108 16.95 -11.05 -23.65
C HIS A 108 16.43 -10.67 -25.04
N GLU A 109 15.26 -11.21 -25.38
CA GLU A 109 14.54 -10.84 -26.59
C GLU A 109 13.47 -9.80 -26.32
N TRP A 110 13.37 -8.79 -27.19
CA TRP A 110 12.33 -7.77 -27.09
C TRP A 110 11.87 -7.31 -28.47
N ILE A 111 10.67 -6.74 -28.54
CA ILE A 111 10.08 -6.26 -29.79
C ILE A 111 10.11 -4.73 -29.79
N THR A 112 10.69 -4.14 -30.84
CA THR A 112 10.63 -2.69 -31.10
C THR A 112 10.86 -2.39 -32.58
N SER A 113 10.63 -1.16 -33.01
CA SER A 113 10.82 -0.77 -34.41
C SER A 113 12.30 -0.57 -34.78
N VAL A 114 12.62 -0.79 -36.05
CA VAL A 114 13.96 -0.50 -36.60
C VAL A 114 14.34 0.97 -36.35
N ALA A 115 13.43 1.90 -36.62
CA ALA A 115 13.65 3.33 -36.39
C ALA A 115 13.97 3.68 -34.93
N ASN A 116 13.40 2.98 -33.94
CA ASN A 116 13.75 3.22 -32.53
C ASN A 116 15.18 2.77 -32.22
N ARG A 117 15.60 1.63 -32.79
CA ARG A 117 16.95 1.09 -32.59
C ARG A 117 18.03 1.96 -33.23
N THR A 118 17.72 2.58 -34.37
CA THR A 118 18.68 3.39 -35.15
C THR A 118 18.61 4.87 -34.77
N ARG A 119 17.45 5.53 -34.92
CA ARG A 119 17.29 6.98 -34.71
C ARG A 119 17.30 7.36 -33.23
N ARG A 120 16.58 6.60 -32.40
CA ARG A 120 16.54 6.83 -30.94
C ARG A 120 17.62 6.08 -30.17
N ARG A 121 18.42 5.25 -30.87
CA ARG A 121 19.48 4.43 -30.29
C ARG A 121 19.00 3.63 -29.07
N SER A 122 17.74 3.17 -29.10
CA SER A 122 17.16 2.42 -27.98
C SER A 122 17.85 1.08 -27.83
N GLY A 123 18.18 0.65 -26.61
CA GLY A 123 18.88 -0.61 -26.35
C GLY A 123 17.99 -1.72 -25.80
N CYS A 124 18.61 -2.79 -25.30
CA CYS A 124 17.92 -3.83 -24.55
C CYS A 124 17.28 -3.25 -23.27
N PRO A 125 15.96 -3.39 -23.07
CA PRO A 125 15.27 -2.83 -21.91
C PRO A 125 15.77 -3.45 -20.59
N ARG A 126 16.07 -4.76 -20.59
CA ARG A 126 16.62 -5.45 -19.40
C ARG A 126 17.98 -4.90 -18.98
N CYS A 127 18.87 -4.64 -19.94
CA CYS A 127 20.18 -4.04 -19.66
C CYS A 127 20.05 -2.58 -19.21
N ALA A 128 19.13 -1.81 -19.82
CA ALA A 128 18.86 -0.44 -19.41
C ALA A 128 18.39 -0.36 -17.95
N VAL A 129 17.50 -1.27 -17.53
CA VAL A 129 17.05 -1.38 -16.13
C VAL A 129 18.22 -1.74 -15.20
N ARG A 130 19.07 -2.70 -15.57
CA ARG A 130 20.26 -3.08 -14.78
C ARG A 130 21.21 -1.89 -14.57
N ARG A 131 21.60 -1.22 -15.66
CA ARG A 131 22.46 -0.03 -15.62
C ARG A 131 21.82 1.11 -14.81
N GLY A 132 20.50 1.30 -14.94
CA GLY A 132 19.78 2.29 -14.14
C GLY A 132 19.87 2.01 -12.64
N LYS A 133 19.77 0.74 -12.23
CA LYS A 133 19.99 0.33 -10.83
C LYS A 133 21.42 0.57 -10.38
N GLU A 134 22.42 0.23 -11.18
CA GLU A 134 23.84 0.45 -10.88
C GLU A 134 24.15 1.94 -10.69
N LEU A 135 23.71 2.79 -11.61
CA LEU A 135 23.85 4.25 -11.50
C LEU A 135 23.14 4.80 -10.26
N ALA A 136 21.94 4.29 -9.95
CA ALA A 136 21.22 4.69 -8.74
C ALA A 136 21.96 4.25 -7.46
N ARG A 137 22.66 3.11 -7.48
CA ARG A 137 23.46 2.61 -6.35
C ARG A 137 24.74 3.43 -6.13
N ALA A 138 25.36 3.91 -7.20
CA ALA A 138 26.59 4.72 -7.14
C ALA A 138 26.36 6.18 -6.69
N ARG A 139 25.12 6.67 -6.77
CA ARG A 139 24.79 8.02 -6.29
C ARG A 139 24.95 8.12 -4.77
N ALA A 140 25.55 9.21 -4.33
CA ALA A 140 25.60 9.56 -2.92
C ALA A 140 24.17 9.62 -2.33
N PRO A 141 23.97 9.08 -1.12
CA PRO A 141 22.68 9.11 -0.46
C PRO A 141 22.26 10.55 -0.12
N LYS A 142 20.97 10.85 -0.30
CA LYS A 142 20.41 12.20 -0.05
C LYS A 142 20.06 12.47 1.43
N THR A 143 20.14 11.44 2.27
CA THR A 143 19.72 11.49 3.67
C THR A 143 20.76 10.81 4.52
N GLU A 144 20.94 11.31 5.74
CA GLU A 144 21.82 10.68 6.72
C GLU A 144 21.42 9.23 7.04
N PRO A 145 22.36 8.42 7.54
CA PRO A 145 22.11 7.03 7.89
C PRO A 145 21.08 6.84 9.02
N LEU A 146 20.50 5.65 9.08
CA LEU A 146 19.49 5.27 10.08
C LEU A 146 19.99 5.47 11.53
N SER A 147 21.24 5.10 11.82
CA SER A 147 21.82 5.25 13.16
C SER A 147 21.85 6.69 13.67
N HIS A 148 21.99 7.68 12.79
CA HIS A 148 22.03 9.09 13.19
C HIS A 148 20.63 9.69 13.34
N VAL A 149 19.72 9.37 12.41
CA VAL A 149 18.37 9.95 12.40
C VAL A 149 17.44 9.27 13.41
N ALA A 150 17.62 7.96 13.66
CA ALA A 150 16.74 7.18 14.52
C ALA A 150 17.47 6.00 15.20
N PRO A 151 18.22 6.25 16.30
CA PRO A 151 18.94 5.22 17.04
C PRO A 151 18.06 4.04 17.49
N ASP A 152 16.83 4.30 17.94
CA ASP A 152 15.88 3.28 18.38
C ASP A 152 15.46 2.33 17.23
N LEU A 153 15.46 2.85 15.99
CA LEU A 153 15.19 2.05 14.81
C LEU A 153 16.44 1.26 14.42
N ALA A 154 17.63 1.86 14.50
CA ALA A 154 18.89 1.16 14.25
C ALA A 154 19.05 -0.06 15.16
N ALA A 155 18.64 0.01 16.43
CA ALA A 155 18.61 -1.13 17.35
C ALA A 155 17.64 -2.26 16.93
N GLN A 156 16.68 -1.98 16.05
CA GLN A 156 15.72 -2.95 15.52
C GLN A 156 16.15 -3.49 14.13
N PHE A 157 17.26 -3.02 13.57
CA PHE A 157 17.76 -3.44 12.27
C PHE A 157 18.37 -4.84 12.36
N VAL A 158 17.89 -5.79 11.55
CA VAL A 158 18.47 -7.13 11.44
C VAL A 158 19.37 -7.21 10.22
N ARG A 159 18.81 -6.99 9.02
CA ARG A 159 19.57 -6.99 7.76
C ARG A 159 18.84 -6.23 6.66
N ASN A 160 19.59 -5.67 5.73
CA ASN A 160 19.02 -5.06 4.52
C ASN A 160 18.90 -6.12 3.41
N VAL A 161 17.67 -6.54 3.13
CA VAL A 161 17.33 -7.58 2.14
C VAL A 161 17.61 -7.12 0.71
N SER A 162 17.35 -5.84 0.42
CA SER A 162 17.53 -5.28 -0.93
C SER A 162 18.96 -4.82 -1.23
N ARG A 163 19.74 -4.51 -0.19
CA ARG A 163 21.11 -4.01 -0.22
C ARG A 163 21.92 -4.66 0.89
N PRO A 164 22.31 -5.94 0.74
CA PRO A 164 23.09 -6.64 1.76
C PRO A 164 24.44 -5.99 2.07
N ASP A 165 24.92 -5.11 1.19
CA ASP A 165 26.10 -4.26 1.36
C ASP A 165 25.92 -3.14 2.41
N ARG A 166 24.71 -2.95 2.96
CA ARG A 166 24.37 -1.89 3.90
C ARG A 166 23.89 -2.43 5.23
N ASP A 167 24.30 -1.76 6.29
CA ASP A 167 23.90 -1.96 7.68
C ASP A 167 23.14 -0.73 8.22
N ALA A 168 22.90 -0.66 9.53
CA ALA A 168 22.22 0.48 10.15
C ALA A 168 23.01 1.80 10.08
N THR A 169 24.34 1.75 9.95
CA THR A 169 25.23 2.92 9.92
C THR A 169 25.45 3.48 8.51
N THR A 170 25.10 2.71 7.49
CA THR A 170 25.28 3.06 6.07
C THR A 170 23.96 3.15 5.30
N THR A 171 22.88 2.59 5.83
CA THR A 171 21.55 2.65 5.20
C THR A 171 20.95 4.06 5.31
N PRO A 172 20.65 4.73 4.18
CA PRO A 172 20.04 6.06 4.22
C PRO A 172 18.63 6.01 4.79
N SER A 173 18.32 6.90 5.73
CA SER A 173 17.03 6.95 6.44
C SER A 173 15.82 7.14 5.51
N GLY A 174 15.98 7.87 4.39
CA GLY A 174 14.93 8.10 3.39
C GLY A 174 14.81 7.01 2.31
N SER A 175 15.58 5.93 2.39
CA SER A 175 15.66 4.91 1.34
C SER A 175 14.40 4.02 1.26
N HIS A 176 14.20 3.43 0.08
CA HIS A 176 13.22 2.39 -0.18
C HIS A 176 13.79 0.98 0.06
N ASP A 177 14.98 0.89 0.67
CA ASP A 177 15.65 -0.36 0.94
C ASP A 177 14.77 -1.23 1.84
N ARG A 178 14.52 -2.48 1.42
CA ARG A 178 13.75 -3.47 2.18
C ARG A 178 14.63 -4.04 3.26
N ILE A 179 14.22 -3.88 4.51
CA ILE A 179 14.98 -4.24 5.69
C ILE A 179 14.13 -5.21 6.51
N GLN A 180 14.76 -6.25 7.01
CA GLN A 180 14.20 -7.10 8.06
C GLN A 180 14.43 -6.40 9.39
N TRP A 181 13.35 -6.20 10.13
CA TRP A 181 13.33 -5.57 11.44
C TRP A 181 12.96 -6.59 12.50
N ARG A 182 13.45 -6.40 13.72
CA ARG A 182 13.03 -7.15 14.91
C ARG A 182 12.61 -6.18 16.00
N CYS A 183 11.40 -6.32 16.53
CA CYS A 183 10.95 -5.50 17.66
C CYS A 183 11.47 -6.07 18.99
N THR A 184 11.27 -5.35 20.12
CA THR A 184 11.67 -5.88 21.44
C THR A 184 10.90 -7.13 21.85
N ALA A 185 9.69 -7.33 21.32
CA ALA A 185 8.94 -8.56 21.54
C ALA A 185 9.45 -9.73 20.68
N GLY A 186 10.52 -9.55 19.90
CA GLY A 186 11.15 -10.60 19.09
C GLY A 186 10.50 -10.83 17.73
N HIS A 187 9.34 -10.21 17.43
CA HIS A 187 8.71 -10.36 16.12
C HIS A 187 9.56 -9.78 15.01
N GLU A 188 9.69 -10.54 13.92
CA GLU A 188 10.41 -10.13 12.72
C GLU A 188 9.47 -9.78 11.58
N TRP A 189 9.77 -8.71 10.85
CA TRP A 189 9.00 -8.34 9.67
C TRP A 189 9.85 -7.52 8.68
N GLU A 190 9.41 -7.48 7.42
CA GLU A 190 10.11 -6.75 6.37
C GLU A 190 9.37 -5.45 6.00
N THR A 191 10.06 -4.31 6.07
CA THR A 191 9.55 -3.04 5.54
C THR A 191 10.69 -2.09 5.15
N ALA A 192 10.36 -1.00 4.45
CA ALA A 192 11.37 -0.04 4.00
C ALA A 192 11.83 0.93 5.11
N ALA A 193 13.10 1.37 5.06
CA ALA A 193 13.66 2.38 5.98
C ALA A 193 12.75 3.62 6.11
N ARG A 194 12.37 4.22 4.98
CA ARG A 194 11.49 5.39 4.93
C ARG A 194 10.14 5.15 5.64
N GLN A 195 9.59 3.94 5.59
CA GLN A 195 8.32 3.62 6.23
C GLN A 195 8.40 3.69 7.76
N ARG A 196 9.57 3.34 8.30
CA ARG A 196 9.84 3.40 9.73
C ARG A 196 10.20 4.81 10.18
N VAL A 197 11.04 5.51 9.41
CA VAL A 197 11.51 6.87 9.76
C VAL A 197 10.42 7.92 9.55
N LYS A 198 9.84 8.00 8.33
CA LYS A 198 8.89 9.06 7.99
C LYS A 198 7.48 8.77 8.51
N TYR A 199 7.01 7.54 8.36
CA TYR A 199 5.62 7.18 8.67
C TYR A 199 5.47 6.45 10.01
N ALA A 200 6.57 6.22 10.73
CA ALA A 200 6.55 5.63 12.07
C ALA A 200 5.85 4.26 12.13
N ASN A 201 5.85 3.48 11.04
CA ASN A 201 5.17 2.18 11.01
C ASN A 201 5.73 1.27 12.11
N GLN A 202 4.87 0.65 12.91
CA GLN A 202 5.27 -0.24 14.00
C GLN A 202 5.22 -1.71 13.56
N CYS A 203 5.64 -2.62 14.43
CA CYS A 203 5.57 -4.06 14.17
C CYS A 203 4.11 -4.47 13.89
N PRO A 204 3.79 -5.07 12.73
CA PRO A 204 2.42 -5.43 12.39
C PRO A 204 1.84 -6.50 13.34
N THR A 205 2.67 -7.40 13.87
CA THR A 205 2.26 -8.42 14.84
C THR A 205 1.98 -7.82 16.22
N CYS A 206 2.79 -6.86 16.68
CA CYS A 206 2.46 -6.13 17.90
C CYS A 206 1.16 -5.33 17.74
N LEU A 207 0.95 -4.72 16.57
CA LEU A 207 -0.28 -3.98 16.29
C LEU A 207 -1.50 -4.89 16.04
N SER A 208 -1.32 -6.17 15.68
CA SER A 208 -2.46 -7.04 15.35
C SER A 208 -3.35 -7.26 16.58
N GLY A 209 -2.74 -7.36 17.76
CA GLY A 209 -3.47 -7.48 19.03
C GLY A 209 -4.30 -6.26 19.42
N LEU A 210 -4.15 -5.12 18.73
CA LEU A 210 -5.00 -3.95 18.94
C LEU A 210 -6.38 -4.10 18.30
N TRP A 211 -6.52 -5.00 17.32
CA TRP A 211 -7.76 -5.26 16.59
C TRP A 211 -8.60 -6.36 17.22
N THR A 212 -8.01 -7.14 18.13
CA THR A 212 -8.69 -8.13 18.96
C THR A 212 -9.49 -7.42 20.06
N SER A 213 -10.79 -7.66 20.11
CA SER A 213 -11.65 -7.02 21.11
C SER A 213 -11.48 -7.66 22.48
N ARG A 214 -11.75 -6.89 23.54
CA ARG A 214 -11.80 -7.44 24.91
C ARG A 214 -12.88 -8.52 25.02
N HIS A 215 -13.99 -8.31 24.31
CA HIS A 215 -15.13 -9.22 24.28
C HIS A 215 -14.73 -10.63 23.81
N GLU A 216 -13.90 -10.75 22.78
CA GLU A 216 -13.37 -12.04 22.32
C GLU A 216 -12.64 -12.80 23.44
N PHE A 217 -11.78 -12.12 24.22
CA PHE A 217 -11.10 -12.74 25.35
C PHE A 217 -12.06 -13.14 26.47
N GLU A 218 -13.07 -12.33 26.75
CA GLU A 218 -14.08 -12.63 27.77
C GLU A 218 -14.90 -13.86 27.39
N VAL A 219 -15.36 -13.95 26.14
CA VAL A 219 -16.07 -15.12 25.62
C VAL A 219 -15.16 -16.35 25.62
N ALA A 220 -13.92 -16.22 25.13
CA ALA A 220 -12.96 -17.32 25.11
C ALA A 220 -12.73 -17.90 26.52
N ALA A 221 -12.45 -17.06 27.53
CA ALA A 221 -12.20 -17.52 28.89
C ALA A 221 -13.43 -18.21 29.53
N LEU A 222 -14.64 -17.76 29.17
CA LEU A 222 -15.87 -18.39 29.64
C LEU A 222 -16.15 -19.73 28.94
N VAL A 223 -15.79 -19.84 27.65
CA VAL A 223 -15.82 -21.12 26.91
C VAL A 223 -14.77 -22.09 27.47
N GLU A 224 -13.55 -21.64 27.74
CA GLU A 224 -12.51 -22.42 28.43
C GLU A 224 -13.02 -22.94 29.79
N ALA A 225 -13.63 -22.07 30.60
CA ALA A 225 -14.17 -22.45 31.91
C ALA A 225 -15.31 -23.50 31.82
N SER A 226 -16.10 -23.45 30.74
CA SER A 226 -17.26 -24.33 30.54
C SER A 226 -16.89 -25.67 29.92
N THR A 227 -15.79 -25.75 29.17
CA THR A 227 -15.43 -26.92 28.36
C THR A 227 -14.11 -27.58 28.77
N GLY A 228 -13.22 -26.84 29.45
CA GLY A 228 -11.85 -27.27 29.71
C GLY A 228 -10.95 -27.27 28.47
N LEU A 229 -11.45 -26.88 27.30
CA LEU A 229 -10.71 -26.85 26.04
C LEU A 229 -9.99 -25.51 25.88
N ALA A 230 -8.79 -25.54 25.31
CA ALA A 230 -8.06 -24.31 24.95
C ALA A 230 -8.80 -23.54 23.85
N VAL A 231 -8.84 -22.21 23.98
CA VAL A 231 -9.46 -21.32 22.98
C VAL A 231 -8.44 -20.31 22.49
N THR A 232 -8.06 -20.41 21.22
CA THR A 232 -7.21 -19.44 20.55
C THR A 232 -8.05 -18.25 20.06
N VAL A 233 -7.67 -17.04 20.47
CA VAL A 233 -8.32 -15.78 20.06
C VAL A 233 -7.62 -15.20 18.83
N GLY A 234 -8.39 -14.80 17.80
CA GLY A 234 -7.87 -14.22 16.56
C GLY A 234 -7.13 -15.23 15.70
N ALA A 235 -7.64 -16.46 15.62
CA ALA A 235 -7.04 -17.56 14.86
C ALA A 235 -6.97 -17.21 13.36
N ARG A 236 -5.88 -17.63 12.71
CA ARG A 236 -5.69 -17.47 11.26
C ARG A 236 -5.78 -18.82 10.59
N VAL A 237 -6.81 -19.01 9.79
CA VAL A 237 -7.02 -20.24 9.03
C VAL A 237 -6.66 -19.99 7.56
N PRO A 238 -5.88 -20.87 6.90
CA PRO A 238 -5.55 -20.70 5.50
C PRO A 238 -6.81 -20.59 4.65
N TRP A 239 -6.85 -19.63 3.72
CA TRP A 239 -7.95 -19.52 2.76
C TRP A 239 -7.65 -20.47 1.57
N PRO A 240 -8.47 -21.52 1.36
CA PRO A 240 -8.27 -22.46 0.25
C PRO A 240 -8.21 -21.73 -1.11
N GLY A 241 -7.18 -22.05 -1.90
CA GLY A 241 -6.98 -21.46 -3.23
C GLY A 241 -6.38 -20.05 -3.24
N THR A 242 -5.97 -19.50 -2.08
CA THR A 242 -5.26 -18.20 -2.02
C THR A 242 -4.04 -18.28 -1.09
N SER A 243 -3.14 -17.30 -1.19
CA SER A 243 -2.02 -17.14 -0.27
C SER A 243 -2.37 -16.33 0.99
N LYS A 244 -3.66 -16.17 1.28
CA LYS A 244 -4.16 -15.35 2.40
C LYS A 244 -4.70 -16.24 3.49
N ASP A 245 -4.73 -15.71 4.70
CA ASP A 245 -5.42 -16.32 5.83
C ASP A 245 -6.74 -15.59 6.06
N GLU A 246 -7.76 -16.33 6.46
CA GLU A 246 -9.00 -15.80 7.02
C GLU A 246 -8.81 -15.66 8.55
N LEU A 247 -9.18 -14.51 9.09
CA LEU A 247 -9.12 -14.25 10.54
C LEU A 247 -10.45 -14.69 11.16
N ILE A 248 -10.39 -15.58 12.15
CA ILE A 248 -11.51 -16.12 12.92
C ILE A 248 -11.41 -15.60 14.35
N ASP A 249 -12.52 -15.20 14.95
CA ASP A 249 -12.51 -14.57 16.27
C ASP A 249 -12.06 -15.55 17.36
N LEU A 250 -12.64 -16.76 17.41
CA LEU A 250 -12.23 -17.82 18.32
C LEU A 250 -12.02 -19.16 17.60
N TYR A 251 -11.04 -19.92 18.04
CA TYR A 251 -10.83 -21.31 17.66
C TYR A 251 -10.80 -22.19 18.92
N VAL A 252 -11.79 -23.08 19.07
CA VAL A 252 -11.86 -24.05 20.16
C VAL A 252 -11.11 -25.32 19.73
N GLU A 253 -9.87 -25.45 20.18
CA GLU A 253 -8.88 -26.36 19.59
C GLU A 253 -9.30 -27.84 19.70
N GLY A 254 -9.66 -28.29 20.90
CA GLY A 254 -10.05 -29.68 21.12
C GLY A 254 -11.38 -30.10 20.47
N ALA A 255 -12.16 -29.12 19.97
CA ALA A 255 -13.41 -29.36 19.25
C ALA A 255 -13.29 -29.05 17.76
N ASP A 256 -12.12 -28.60 17.29
CA ASP A 256 -11.90 -28.05 15.96
C ASP A 256 -13.04 -27.12 15.50
N LEU A 257 -13.47 -26.21 16.38
CA LEU A 257 -14.63 -25.33 16.14
C LEU A 257 -14.17 -23.89 15.91
N LEU A 258 -14.49 -23.35 14.74
CA LEU A 258 -14.25 -21.97 14.35
C LEU A 258 -15.47 -21.11 14.71
N VAL A 259 -15.24 -19.96 15.35
CA VAL A 259 -16.31 -19.09 15.84
C VAL A 259 -16.06 -17.65 15.41
N ASP A 260 -17.06 -17.03 14.77
CA ASP A 260 -17.14 -15.57 14.64
C ASP A 260 -18.18 -15.01 15.61
N LEU A 261 -17.82 -13.91 16.25
CA LEU A 261 -18.67 -13.13 17.13
C LEU A 261 -19.06 -11.83 16.40
N ASP A 262 -20.36 -11.59 16.19
CA ASP A 262 -20.83 -10.43 15.43
C ASP A 262 -21.47 -9.35 16.34
N PRO A 263 -20.72 -8.64 17.19
CA PRO A 263 -21.30 -7.60 18.02
C PRO A 263 -21.90 -6.49 17.15
N THR A 264 -23.13 -6.06 17.46
CA THR A 264 -23.97 -5.19 16.61
C THR A 264 -23.24 -3.93 16.09
N ARG A 265 -22.34 -3.37 16.90
CA ARG A 265 -21.56 -2.17 16.56
C ARG A 265 -20.77 -2.28 15.26
N TRP A 266 -20.21 -3.46 14.96
CA TRP A 266 -19.34 -3.65 13.78
C TRP A 266 -20.10 -4.27 12.60
N HIS A 267 -21.24 -4.91 12.86
CA HIS A 267 -21.99 -5.70 11.89
C HIS A 267 -23.33 -5.10 11.46
N GLY A 268 -23.74 -3.96 12.02
CA GLY A 268 -25.03 -3.32 11.73
C GLY A 268 -25.16 -2.64 10.36
N SER A 269 -24.15 -2.67 9.49
CA SER A 269 -24.20 -2.04 8.16
C SER A 269 -24.44 -3.05 7.04
N PRO A 270 -25.09 -2.67 5.91
CA PRO A 270 -25.28 -3.57 4.78
C PRO A 270 -23.97 -4.14 4.21
N ASN A 271 -22.91 -3.33 4.19
CA ASN A 271 -21.58 -3.76 3.75
C ASN A 271 -20.94 -4.81 4.69
N ALA A 272 -21.21 -4.70 5.99
CA ALA A 272 -20.76 -5.70 6.96
C ALA A 272 -21.53 -7.00 6.77
N ALA A 273 -22.87 -6.95 6.68
CA ALA A 273 -23.70 -8.13 6.40
C ALA A 273 -23.27 -8.85 5.11
N ALA A 274 -22.98 -8.11 4.03
CA ALA A 274 -22.48 -8.71 2.79
C ALA A 274 -21.09 -9.34 2.94
N ARG A 275 -20.22 -8.80 3.79
CA ARG A 275 -18.90 -9.38 4.09
C ARG A 275 -19.04 -10.67 4.90
N ASP A 276 -19.91 -10.64 5.90
CA ASP A 276 -20.23 -11.77 6.77
C ASP A 276 -20.81 -12.92 5.97
N ALA A 277 -21.77 -12.63 5.08
CA ALA A 277 -22.38 -13.64 4.20
C ALA A 277 -21.36 -14.31 3.28
N ARG A 278 -20.39 -13.54 2.74
CA ARG A 278 -19.29 -14.12 1.94
C ARG A 278 -18.37 -15.01 2.78
N LYS A 279 -18.09 -14.64 4.03
CA LYS A 279 -17.26 -15.44 4.92
C LYS A 279 -17.98 -16.75 5.32
N LEU A 280 -19.25 -16.65 5.69
CA LEU A 280 -20.10 -17.82 5.97
C LEU A 280 -20.19 -18.76 4.76
N SER A 281 -20.37 -18.23 3.54
CA SER A 281 -20.39 -19.04 2.33
C SER A 281 -19.07 -19.75 2.04
N ARG A 282 -17.91 -19.21 2.46
CA ARG A 282 -16.60 -19.83 2.24
C ARG A 282 -16.31 -20.95 3.22
N LEU A 283 -16.83 -20.83 4.43
CA LEU A 283 -16.69 -21.81 5.50
C LEU A 283 -17.89 -22.77 5.55
N ALA A 284 -18.68 -22.79 4.47
CA ALA A 284 -19.74 -23.78 4.27
C ALA A 284 -19.10 -25.18 4.24
N GLY A 285 -19.52 -26.06 5.15
CA GLY A 285 -18.97 -27.41 5.32
C GLY A 285 -17.87 -27.54 6.38
N GLU A 286 -17.34 -26.44 6.90
CA GLU A 286 -16.43 -26.46 8.04
C GLU A 286 -17.22 -26.49 9.36
N ARG A 287 -16.56 -26.94 10.44
CA ARG A 287 -17.03 -26.81 11.83
C ARG A 287 -16.94 -25.34 12.25
N TYR A 288 -17.86 -24.54 11.72
CA TYR A 288 -17.87 -23.09 11.84
C TYR A 288 -19.22 -22.60 12.33
N VAL A 289 -19.21 -21.67 13.27
CA VAL A 289 -20.42 -21.00 13.76
C VAL A 289 -20.23 -19.48 13.83
N ARG A 290 -21.28 -18.76 13.49
CA ARG A 290 -21.37 -17.31 13.63
C ARG A 290 -22.45 -16.95 14.64
N VAL A 291 -22.05 -16.30 15.72
CA VAL A 291 -22.95 -15.88 16.80
C VAL A 291 -23.37 -14.43 16.54
N ARG A 292 -24.68 -14.19 16.45
CA ARG A 292 -25.26 -12.90 16.02
C ARG A 292 -26.34 -12.44 17.00
N PRO A 293 -26.38 -11.17 17.42
CA PRO A 293 -27.50 -10.63 18.18
C PRO A 293 -28.78 -10.51 17.33
N HIS A 294 -29.96 -10.65 17.96
CA HIS A 294 -31.27 -10.53 17.30
C HIS A 294 -31.39 -9.34 16.33
N PRO A 295 -30.93 -8.11 16.65
CA PRO A 295 -31.03 -6.96 15.74
C PRO A 295 -30.28 -7.11 14.41
N LEU A 296 -29.32 -8.04 14.30
CA LEU A 296 -28.59 -8.30 13.06
C LEU A 296 -29.27 -9.33 12.16
N GLY A 297 -30.20 -10.11 12.71
CA GLY A 297 -30.84 -11.24 12.04
C GLY A 297 -29.87 -12.33 11.57
N LEU A 298 -30.43 -13.38 10.97
CA LEU A 298 -29.69 -14.42 10.26
C LEU A 298 -29.30 -13.94 8.86
N LEU A 299 -28.18 -14.45 8.36
CA LEU A 299 -27.73 -14.23 6.99
C LEU A 299 -28.34 -15.27 6.06
N THR A 300 -28.83 -14.81 4.91
CA THR A 300 -29.34 -15.70 3.85
C THR A 300 -28.17 -16.16 2.97
N VAL A 301 -27.65 -17.36 3.24
CA VAL A 301 -26.55 -17.97 2.48
C VAL A 301 -26.95 -19.39 2.08
N PRO A 302 -27.23 -19.68 0.79
CA PRO A 302 -27.72 -20.99 0.36
C PRO A 302 -26.78 -22.17 0.66
N ALA A 303 -25.47 -21.93 0.68
CA ALA A 303 -24.47 -22.96 0.94
C ALA A 303 -24.27 -23.26 2.44
N ALA A 304 -24.80 -22.42 3.34
CA ALA A 304 -24.53 -22.52 4.77
C ALA A 304 -25.58 -23.40 5.47
N GLU A 305 -25.12 -24.24 6.41
CA GLU A 305 -26.03 -25.04 7.22
C GLU A 305 -26.67 -24.19 8.32
N SER A 306 -27.92 -24.49 8.71
CA SER A 306 -28.63 -23.71 9.73
C SER A 306 -27.90 -23.66 11.06
N ARG A 307 -27.19 -24.74 11.45
CA ARG A 307 -26.37 -24.82 12.67
C ARG A 307 -25.12 -23.93 12.66
N GLN A 308 -24.73 -23.38 11.50
CA GLN A 308 -23.58 -22.46 11.41
C GLN A 308 -23.95 -21.02 11.82
N GLN A 309 -25.19 -20.76 12.23
CA GLN A 309 -25.63 -19.45 12.71
C GLN A 309 -26.44 -19.58 14.01
N VAL A 310 -26.01 -18.86 15.04
CA VAL A 310 -26.73 -18.79 16.33
C VAL A 310 -27.20 -17.37 16.56
N LEU A 311 -28.51 -17.20 16.79
CA LEU A 311 -29.11 -15.90 17.08
C LEU A 311 -29.30 -15.74 18.60
N LEU A 312 -28.63 -14.74 19.19
CA LEU A 312 -28.79 -14.39 20.60
C LEU A 312 -30.10 -13.62 20.82
N THR A 313 -30.69 -13.77 22.01
CA THR A 313 -31.89 -13.03 22.43
C THR A 313 -31.62 -11.52 22.57
N GLU A 314 -32.65 -10.67 22.51
CA GLU A 314 -32.51 -9.19 22.49
C GLU A 314 -31.76 -8.61 23.70
N ALA A 315 -31.89 -9.22 24.89
CA ALA A 315 -31.21 -8.77 26.11
C ALA A 315 -29.68 -9.03 26.13
N ALA A 316 -29.15 -9.75 25.13
CA ALA A 316 -27.84 -10.40 25.20
C ALA A 316 -26.66 -9.63 24.59
N GLY A 317 -26.90 -8.48 23.95
CA GLY A 317 -25.88 -7.84 23.09
C GLY A 317 -24.58 -7.38 23.78
N ARG A 318 -24.47 -7.47 25.11
CA ARG A 318 -23.29 -7.02 25.87
C ARG A 318 -22.76 -7.98 26.95
N ASP A 319 -23.50 -9.03 27.32
CA ASP A 319 -23.04 -9.96 28.37
C ASP A 319 -22.20 -11.09 27.75
N PRO A 320 -20.87 -11.15 28.00
CA PRO A 320 -20.01 -12.18 27.43
C PRO A 320 -20.46 -13.61 27.78
N TRP A 321 -21.18 -13.80 28.89
CA TRP A 321 -21.68 -15.11 29.26
C TRP A 321 -22.72 -15.65 28.28
N LEU A 322 -23.62 -14.80 27.78
CA LEU A 322 -24.63 -15.24 26.81
C LEU A 322 -24.00 -15.66 25.48
N TRP A 323 -22.96 -14.95 25.06
CA TRP A 323 -22.16 -15.33 23.90
C TRP A 323 -21.45 -16.66 24.13
N ALA A 324 -20.82 -16.85 25.30
CA ALA A 324 -20.17 -18.11 25.65
C ALA A 324 -21.18 -19.27 25.67
N THR A 325 -22.38 -19.09 26.20
CA THR A 325 -23.42 -20.13 26.16
C THR A 325 -23.87 -20.47 24.74
N ALA A 326 -23.93 -19.50 23.82
CA ALA A 326 -24.23 -19.76 22.42
C ALA A 326 -23.13 -20.56 21.73
N VAL A 327 -21.85 -20.24 22.02
CA VAL A 327 -20.70 -21.00 21.52
C VAL A 327 -20.72 -22.44 22.07
N VAL A 328 -20.97 -22.60 23.37
CA VAL A 328 -21.09 -23.93 24.00
C VAL A 328 -22.29 -24.71 23.44
N GLY A 329 -23.41 -24.05 23.15
CA GLY A 329 -24.55 -24.65 22.48
C GLY A 329 -24.19 -25.18 21.09
N ALA A 330 -23.55 -24.34 20.26
CA ALA A 330 -23.03 -24.77 18.95
C ALA A 330 -22.02 -25.91 19.07
N LEU A 331 -21.18 -25.91 20.11
CA LEU A 331 -20.25 -27.01 20.36
C LEU A 331 -20.96 -28.35 20.57
N HIS A 332 -22.13 -28.37 21.24
CA HIS A 332 -22.91 -29.60 21.35
C HIS A 332 -23.45 -30.08 20.00
N ASP A 333 -23.81 -29.16 19.09
CA ASP A 333 -24.29 -29.50 17.74
C ASP A 333 -23.18 -30.10 16.86
N PHE A 334 -21.93 -29.68 17.04
CA PHE A 334 -20.78 -30.16 16.26
C PHE A 334 -19.98 -31.28 16.94
N ALA A 335 -19.94 -31.35 18.27
CA ALA A 335 -19.23 -32.35 19.07
C ALA A 335 -19.99 -32.70 20.35
N PRO A 336 -21.10 -33.47 20.25
CA PRO A 336 -21.95 -33.80 21.40
C PRO A 336 -21.27 -34.69 22.46
N HIS A 337 -20.14 -35.31 22.13
CA HIS A 337 -19.39 -36.19 23.02
C HIS A 337 -18.47 -35.43 23.98
N LEU A 338 -18.23 -34.13 23.74
CA LEU A 338 -17.33 -33.35 24.59
C LEU A 338 -18.06 -32.93 25.87
N PRO A 339 -17.46 -33.16 27.05
CA PRO A 339 -18.09 -32.78 28.31
C PRO A 339 -18.14 -31.26 28.42
N THR A 340 -19.28 -30.75 28.87
CA THR A 340 -19.46 -29.34 29.20
C THR A 340 -20.09 -29.18 30.58
N ARG A 341 -19.90 -28.02 31.19
CA ARG A 341 -20.52 -27.66 32.47
C ARG A 341 -20.89 -26.19 32.48
N VAL A 342 -21.74 -25.81 33.43
CA VAL A 342 -22.04 -24.41 33.73
C VAL A 342 -21.15 -23.94 34.88
N PRO A 343 -20.19 -23.02 34.67
CA PRO A 343 -19.39 -22.47 35.75
C PRO A 343 -20.23 -21.62 36.70
N SER A 344 -19.90 -21.68 37.99
CA SER A 344 -20.50 -20.84 39.03
C SER A 344 -20.26 -19.34 38.77
N ALA A 345 -21.00 -18.47 39.45
CA ALA A 345 -20.80 -17.03 39.35
C ALA A 345 -19.36 -16.61 39.71
N ALA A 346 -18.77 -17.21 40.75
CA ALA A 346 -17.39 -16.95 41.17
C ALA A 346 -16.38 -17.37 40.09
N GLU A 347 -16.54 -18.55 39.50
CA GLU A 347 -15.67 -19.02 38.41
C GLU A 347 -15.77 -18.13 37.18
N ARG A 348 -16.97 -17.69 36.80
CA ARG A 348 -17.18 -16.74 35.70
C ARG A 348 -16.47 -15.41 35.98
N SER A 349 -16.57 -14.88 37.20
CA SER A 349 -15.85 -13.67 37.60
C SER A 349 -14.33 -13.83 37.51
N VAL A 350 -13.78 -14.97 37.97
CA VAL A 350 -12.35 -15.27 37.85
C VAL A 350 -11.91 -15.34 36.38
N ALA A 351 -12.68 -16.03 35.53
CA ALA A 351 -12.40 -16.14 34.10
C ALA A 351 -12.38 -14.76 33.41
N LEU A 352 -13.34 -13.89 33.72
CA LEU A 352 -13.40 -12.52 33.19
C LEU A 352 -12.21 -11.65 33.64
N ILE A 353 -11.75 -11.79 34.89
CA ILE A 353 -10.55 -11.10 35.37
C ILE A 353 -9.31 -11.58 34.61
N GLN A 354 -9.17 -12.90 34.43
CA GLN A 354 -8.06 -13.47 33.67
C GLN A 354 -8.08 -13.02 32.21
N ALA A 355 -9.27 -12.94 31.58
CA ALA A 355 -9.46 -12.41 30.24
C ALA A 355 -9.00 -10.95 30.13
N ASP A 356 -9.40 -10.07 31.05
CA ASP A 356 -8.95 -8.66 31.07
C ASP A 356 -7.42 -8.56 31.20
N VAL A 357 -6.80 -9.39 32.05
CA VAL A 357 -5.33 -9.44 32.19
C VAL A 357 -4.67 -9.92 30.89
N ARG A 358 -5.16 -10.98 30.25
CA ARG A 358 -4.63 -11.49 28.97
C ARG A 358 -4.75 -10.43 27.87
N TRP A 359 -5.91 -9.81 27.75
CA TRP A 359 -6.17 -8.75 26.78
C TRP A 359 -5.29 -7.52 27.01
N ARG A 360 -5.15 -7.04 28.26
CA ARG A 360 -4.25 -5.93 28.58
C ARG A 360 -2.79 -6.26 28.31
N ARG A 361 -2.33 -7.49 28.59
CA ARG A 361 -0.94 -7.91 28.28
C ARG A 361 -0.66 -7.87 26.78
N LEU A 362 -1.59 -8.33 25.95
CA LEU A 362 -1.46 -8.26 24.49
C LEU A 362 -1.30 -6.82 24.00
N ARG A 363 -2.02 -5.88 24.63
CA ARG A 363 -2.00 -4.46 24.28
C ARG A 363 -0.87 -3.68 24.93
N SER A 364 -0.39 -4.12 26.09
CA SER A 364 0.75 -3.54 26.78
C SER A 364 2.00 -3.68 25.92
N GLY A 365 2.56 -2.55 25.50
CA GLY A 365 3.71 -2.54 24.58
C GLY A 365 3.36 -2.86 23.11
N ALA A 366 2.08 -3.08 22.76
CA ALA A 366 1.63 -3.21 21.37
C ALA A 366 1.96 -1.96 20.56
N ARG A 367 1.80 -0.78 21.18
CA ARG A 367 2.30 0.50 20.67
C ARG A 367 3.49 0.94 21.49
N ARG A 368 4.69 0.89 20.89
CA ARG A 368 5.86 1.60 21.42
C ARG A 368 5.71 3.11 21.30
N ARG A 369 5.06 3.52 20.22
CA ARG A 369 4.76 4.91 19.86
C ARG A 369 3.26 5.13 20.03
N SER A 370 2.89 5.63 21.22
CA SER A 370 1.51 5.87 21.65
C SER A 370 1.28 7.33 22.04
N LEU A 371 0.03 7.73 22.20
CA LEU A 371 -0.33 9.06 22.71
C LEU A 371 0.37 9.33 24.06
N LEU A 372 0.43 8.33 24.94
CA LEU A 372 1.11 8.44 26.23
C LEU A 372 2.62 8.68 26.08
N SER A 373 3.30 7.90 25.22
CA SER A 373 4.75 7.97 25.10
C SER A 373 5.23 9.24 24.37
N GLU A 374 4.48 9.73 23.39
CA GLU A 374 4.91 10.87 22.55
C GLU A 374 4.36 12.22 23.00
N HIS A 375 3.18 12.23 23.61
CA HIS A 375 2.52 13.46 24.04
C HIS A 375 2.00 13.35 25.48
N PRO A 376 2.87 13.15 26.48
CA PRO A 376 2.46 12.91 27.87
C PRO A 376 1.58 14.03 28.44
N ARG A 377 1.81 15.30 28.05
CA ARG A 377 0.96 16.44 28.46
C ARG A 377 -0.44 16.41 27.85
N VAL A 378 -0.59 15.87 26.64
CA VAL A 378 -1.90 15.68 26.02
C VAL A 378 -2.56 14.45 26.62
N ALA A 379 -1.80 13.36 26.82
CA ALA A 379 -2.27 12.15 27.49
C ALA A 379 -2.77 12.41 28.91
N ALA A 380 -2.18 13.35 29.65
CA ALA A 380 -2.67 13.77 30.97
C ALA A 380 -4.08 14.38 30.95
N GLN A 381 -4.55 14.86 29.80
CA GLN A 381 -5.90 15.39 29.60
C GLN A 381 -6.90 14.32 29.13
N PHE A 382 -6.45 13.08 28.90
CA PHE A 382 -7.28 11.97 28.47
C PHE A 382 -8.26 11.56 29.59
N VAL A 383 -9.54 11.36 29.26
CA VAL A 383 -10.52 10.79 30.18
C VAL A 383 -10.92 9.38 29.74
N ALA A 384 -11.48 9.23 28.54
CA ALA A 384 -11.89 7.94 28.00
C ALA A 384 -12.06 8.01 26.47
N VAL A 385 -11.87 6.88 25.78
CA VAL A 385 -12.22 6.76 24.36
C VAL A 385 -13.73 6.62 24.21
N VAL A 386 -14.31 7.36 23.27
CA VAL A 386 -15.75 7.33 22.99
C VAL A 386 -16.15 5.93 22.53
N GLY A 387 -17.03 5.31 23.31
CA GLY A 387 -17.52 3.95 23.10
C GLY A 387 -16.50 2.84 23.37
N ARG A 388 -15.28 3.13 23.84
CA ARG A 388 -14.27 2.11 24.22
C ARG A 388 -13.55 2.51 25.50
N PRO A 389 -14.27 2.68 26.63
CA PRO A 389 -13.70 3.17 27.88
C PRO A 389 -12.58 2.27 28.44
N GLU A 390 -12.48 1.03 27.99
CA GLU A 390 -11.43 0.08 28.33
C GLU A 390 -10.05 0.46 27.77
N LEU A 391 -9.98 1.34 26.77
CA LEU A 391 -8.73 1.79 26.15
C LEU A 391 -8.10 2.94 26.93
N SER A 392 -6.77 2.90 27.07
CA SER A 392 -5.96 3.94 27.69
C SER A 392 -5.23 4.80 26.66
N ALA A 393 -4.60 5.90 27.09
CA ALA A 393 -3.73 6.70 26.23
C ALA A 393 -2.52 5.91 25.68
N ALA A 394 -2.11 4.81 26.32
CA ALA A 394 -1.04 3.94 25.82
C ALA A 394 -1.49 3.10 24.60
N ASP A 395 -2.79 2.92 24.43
CA ASP A 395 -3.38 2.13 23.33
C ASP A 395 -3.57 2.94 22.04
N LEU A 396 -3.47 4.27 22.13
CA LEU A 396 -3.86 5.18 21.05
C LEU A 396 -2.66 5.60 20.21
N ALA A 397 -2.85 5.65 18.89
CA ALA A 397 -1.85 6.23 18.00
C ALA A 397 -1.87 7.76 18.16
N PRO A 398 -0.70 8.44 18.23
CA PRO A 398 -0.63 9.91 18.27
C PRO A 398 -1.36 10.58 17.11
N ALA A 399 -1.25 10.03 15.90
CA ALA A 399 -1.94 10.50 14.70
C ALA A 399 -3.30 9.79 14.48
N GLY A 400 -3.85 9.14 15.51
CA GLY A 400 -5.06 8.34 15.43
C GLY A 400 -6.34 9.18 15.29
N ASN A 401 -7.35 8.59 14.67
CA ASN A 401 -8.67 9.20 14.51
C ASN A 401 -9.64 8.88 15.65
N ASP A 402 -9.17 8.19 16.70
CA ASP A 402 -9.97 7.84 17.87
C ASP A 402 -10.56 9.10 18.51
N ARG A 403 -11.87 9.10 18.74
CA ARG A 403 -12.57 10.16 19.48
C ARG A 403 -12.43 9.91 20.97
N VAL A 404 -12.07 10.94 21.70
CA VAL A 404 -11.74 10.88 23.12
C VAL A 404 -12.48 12.01 23.84
N HIS A 405 -13.00 11.73 25.03
CA HIS A 405 -13.38 12.74 25.99
C HIS A 405 -12.12 13.26 26.69
N TRP A 406 -11.89 14.57 26.59
CA TRP A 406 -10.75 15.27 27.18
C TRP A 406 -11.20 16.11 28.37
N ARG A 407 -10.30 16.37 29.30
CA ARG A 407 -10.50 17.31 30.41
C ARG A 407 -9.37 18.34 30.43
N CYS A 408 -9.72 19.62 30.48
CA CYS A 408 -8.75 20.70 30.51
C CYS A 408 -8.09 20.75 31.87
N ALA A 409 -6.76 20.78 31.92
CA ALA A 409 -6.03 20.96 33.17
C ALA A 409 -6.25 22.36 33.79
N ASP A 410 -6.44 23.39 32.97
CA ASP A 410 -6.52 24.78 33.44
C ASP A 410 -7.91 25.17 33.95
N CYS A 411 -8.97 24.70 33.29
CA CYS A 411 -10.34 25.13 33.59
C CYS A 411 -11.34 23.99 33.85
N GLY A 412 -10.88 22.73 33.84
CA GLY A 412 -11.73 21.56 34.09
C GLY A 412 -12.75 21.23 32.99
N HIS A 413 -12.91 22.09 31.97
CA HIS A 413 -13.87 21.87 30.88
C HIS A 413 -13.62 20.53 30.19
N GLN A 414 -14.70 19.80 29.93
CA GLN A 414 -14.65 18.54 29.20
C GLN A 414 -15.21 18.70 27.79
N TRP A 415 -14.54 18.09 26.81
CA TRP A 415 -14.97 18.14 25.42
C TRP A 415 -14.56 16.88 24.67
N GLU A 416 -15.23 16.62 23.55
CA GLU A 416 -14.88 15.53 22.65
C GLU A 416 -13.99 16.03 21.50
N ALA A 417 -12.88 15.34 21.24
CA ALA A 417 -12.04 15.60 20.07
C ALA A 417 -11.27 14.35 19.64
N ARG A 418 -10.81 14.32 18.39
CA ARG A 418 -9.91 13.28 17.88
C ARG A 418 -8.51 13.44 18.45
N VAL A 419 -7.80 12.33 18.65
CA VAL A 419 -6.38 12.34 19.07
C VAL A 419 -5.52 13.17 18.10
N ALA A 420 -5.62 12.93 16.80
CA ALA A 420 -4.88 13.67 15.77
C ALA A 420 -5.09 15.20 15.83
N ASN A 421 -6.28 15.67 16.18
CA ASN A 421 -6.54 17.12 16.30
C ASN A 421 -5.73 17.73 17.45
N ARG A 422 -5.55 16.96 18.53
CA ARG A 422 -4.84 17.39 19.74
C ARG A 422 -3.32 17.35 19.58
N THR A 423 -2.82 16.39 18.81
CA THR A 423 -1.38 16.12 18.66
C THR A 423 -0.78 16.76 17.42
N LEU A 424 -1.45 16.69 16.26
CA LEU A 424 -0.96 17.20 14.98
C LEU A 424 -1.40 18.63 14.70
N LEU A 425 -2.67 18.96 15.00
CA LEU A 425 -3.22 20.30 14.79
C LEU A 425 -3.07 21.21 16.02
N GLY A 426 -2.67 20.65 17.17
CA GLY A 426 -2.47 21.39 18.41
C GLY A 426 -3.74 22.05 18.96
N THR A 427 -4.94 21.56 18.61
CA THR A 427 -6.18 22.19 19.06
C THR A 427 -6.36 22.04 20.57
N GLY A 428 -6.83 23.09 21.23
CA GLY A 428 -6.94 23.21 22.69
C GLY A 428 -8.34 22.95 23.26
N CYS A 429 -8.48 23.17 24.57
CA CYS A 429 -9.78 23.41 25.20
C CYS A 429 -10.46 24.62 24.54
N PRO A 430 -11.69 24.51 23.99
CA PRO A 430 -12.33 25.60 23.27
C PRO A 430 -12.53 26.86 24.13
N PRO A 431 -13.09 26.80 25.36
CA PRO A 431 -13.20 27.98 26.23
C PRO A 431 -11.86 28.69 26.50
N CYS A 432 -10.79 27.94 26.79
CA CYS A 432 -9.47 28.55 27.00
C CYS A 432 -8.91 29.17 25.72
N SER A 433 -9.20 28.56 24.56
CA SER A 433 -8.80 29.11 23.26
C SER A 433 -9.52 30.42 22.95
N TYR A 434 -10.83 30.48 23.17
CA TYR A 434 -11.62 31.71 23.02
C TYR A 434 -11.13 32.80 23.96
N ARG A 435 -10.85 32.48 25.23
CA ARG A 435 -10.32 33.43 26.21
C ARG A 435 -8.97 34.02 25.78
N ARG A 436 -8.04 33.18 25.30
CA ARG A 436 -6.74 33.64 24.76
C ARG A 436 -6.92 34.49 23.49
N GLY A 437 -7.84 34.09 22.61
CA GLY A 437 -8.17 34.83 21.40
C GLY A 437 -8.72 36.22 21.71
N ALA A 438 -9.68 36.32 22.64
CA ALA A 438 -10.24 37.58 23.11
C ALA A 438 -9.17 38.45 23.76
N ALA A 439 -8.30 37.88 24.62
CA ALA A 439 -7.19 38.61 25.22
C ALA A 439 -6.24 39.19 24.17
N ARG A 440 -5.89 38.42 23.13
CA ARG A 440 -5.03 38.86 22.02
C ARG A 440 -5.71 39.91 21.15
N ALA A 441 -6.99 39.74 20.82
CA ALA A 441 -7.75 40.70 20.01
C ALA A 441 -7.93 42.04 20.73
N ALA A 442 -8.07 41.99 22.05
CA ALA A 442 -8.19 43.18 22.87
C ALA A 442 -6.82 43.83 23.17
N ALA A 443 -5.68 43.18 22.87
CA ALA A 443 -4.37 43.82 22.94
C ALA A 443 -4.18 44.73 21.72
N PRO A 444 -3.74 45.99 21.90
CA PRO A 444 -3.46 46.85 20.77
C PRO A 444 -2.34 46.28 19.91
N ARG A 445 -2.37 46.54 18.60
CA ARG A 445 -1.23 46.24 17.73
C ARG A 445 -0.03 47.06 18.19
N THR A 446 1.18 46.57 17.91
CA THR A 446 2.42 47.31 18.20
C THR A 446 2.35 48.72 17.60
N GLY A 447 2.59 49.75 18.41
CA GLY A 447 2.52 51.15 17.99
C GLY A 447 1.09 51.69 17.81
N GLN A 448 0.06 50.96 18.27
CA GLN A 448 -1.35 51.34 18.15
C GLN A 448 -2.06 51.33 19.50
N SER A 449 -1.32 51.35 20.61
CA SER A 449 -1.92 51.52 21.93
C SER A 449 -2.49 52.93 22.10
N PHE A 450 -3.30 53.14 23.14
CA PHE A 450 -3.77 54.48 23.49
C PHE A 450 -2.59 55.44 23.72
N ALA A 451 -1.53 54.97 24.37
CA ALA A 451 -0.33 55.76 24.59
C ALA A 451 0.43 56.08 23.30
N ASP A 452 0.44 55.17 22.32
CA ASP A 452 1.10 55.40 21.03
C ASP A 452 0.35 56.41 20.16
N ARG A 453 -0.99 56.35 20.17
CA ARG A 453 -1.84 57.19 19.31
C ARG A 453 -2.18 58.55 19.94
N HIS A 454 -2.22 58.61 21.27
CA HIS A 454 -2.61 59.78 22.04
C HIS A 454 -1.64 60.03 23.20
N PRO A 455 -0.33 60.22 22.92
CA PRO A 455 0.68 60.44 23.95
C PRO A 455 0.35 61.65 24.85
N GLU A 456 -0.30 62.67 24.30
CA GLU A 456 -0.75 63.87 25.01
C GLU A 456 -1.80 63.59 26.10
N LEU A 457 -2.62 62.55 25.91
CA LEU A 457 -3.69 62.19 26.85
C LEU A 457 -3.23 61.18 27.91
N VAL A 458 -2.01 60.64 27.80
CA VAL A 458 -1.48 59.65 28.75
C VAL A 458 -1.36 60.23 30.15
N SER A 459 -1.06 61.53 30.29
CA SER A 459 -0.97 62.25 31.59
C SER A 459 -2.31 62.37 32.30
N ALA A 460 -3.40 62.44 31.54
CA ALA A 460 -4.77 62.55 32.05
C ALA A 460 -5.47 61.18 32.24
N PHE A 461 -4.86 60.09 31.75
CA PHE A 461 -5.42 58.74 31.90
C PHE A 461 -5.25 58.23 33.34
N VAL A 462 -6.37 58.06 34.04
CA VAL A 462 -6.40 57.60 35.44
C VAL A 462 -6.51 56.07 35.52
N GLU A 463 -7.58 55.48 34.98
CA GLU A 463 -7.77 54.03 35.01
C GLU A 463 -8.68 53.51 33.89
N ASN A 464 -8.60 52.21 33.60
CA ASN A 464 -9.54 51.51 32.73
C ASN A 464 -10.61 50.79 33.58
N LEU A 465 -11.79 51.39 33.70
CA LEU A 465 -12.90 50.86 34.50
C LEU A 465 -13.40 49.48 34.05
N THR A 466 -13.23 49.13 32.78
CA THR A 466 -13.67 47.83 32.24
C THR A 466 -12.58 46.75 32.32
N HIS A 467 -11.31 47.16 32.31
CA HIS A 467 -10.16 46.26 32.37
C HIS A 467 -9.04 46.85 33.25
N PRO A 468 -9.19 46.83 34.59
CA PRO A 468 -8.28 47.50 35.52
C PRO A 468 -6.82 47.02 35.42
N ALA A 469 -6.60 45.75 35.09
CA ALA A 469 -5.27 45.16 34.88
C ALA A 469 -4.52 45.68 33.63
N ARG A 470 -5.13 46.60 32.86
CA ARG A 470 -4.55 47.24 31.67
C ARG A 470 -4.26 48.72 31.87
N ALA A 471 -4.13 49.16 33.13
CA ALA A 471 -3.68 50.50 33.49
C ALA A 471 -2.20 50.71 33.08
N ARG A 472 -1.71 51.95 33.26
CA ARG A 472 -0.31 52.34 32.97
C ARG A 472 0.65 51.25 33.43
N SER A 473 1.38 50.66 32.48
CA SER A 473 2.62 49.96 32.80
C SER A 473 3.59 51.05 33.26
N THR A 474 4.04 50.96 34.52
CA THR A 474 5.13 51.81 35.04
C THR A 474 6.42 51.58 34.26
#